data_AF-A0A1I2FMP0-F1
#
_entry.id   AF-A0A1I2FMP0-F1
#
_cell.length_a   1.000
_cell.length_b   1.000
_cell.length_c   1.000
_cell.angle_alpha   90.00
_cell.angle_beta   90.00
_cell.angle_gamma   90.00
#
_symmetry.space_group_name_H-M   'P 1'
#
loop_
_entity.id
_entity.type
_entity.pdbx_description
1 polymer ?
#
loop_
_entity_poly.entity_id
_entity_poly.type
_entity_poly.pdbx_seq_one_letter_code
_entity_poly.pdbx_strand_id
1 'polypeptide(L)'
;MESMTELLRHPLVQAAQSYATRAHAETNHLYDGRPYASHLSMVVERAVEFLHLLDEADRPIALAGAWVHDTIEDARQTYNDVKKATNEAVAEVAFALTNEKGRTRKERANARYYEGIRASDVATFVKICDRLANAGYSAATRSRMLAVYRQEQPDFRAALYSDRFAEMWDALEQLLARA
;
A
#
# COMPACT_ATOMS: atom_id res chain seq x y z
N MET A 1 -1.02 -20.25 15.81
CA MET A 1 -0.56 -18.89 15.49
C MET A 1 0.61 -19.04 14.53
N GLU A 2 0.38 -18.78 13.25
CA GLU A 2 1.42 -18.84 12.23
C GLU A 2 2.51 -17.79 12.54
N SER A 3 3.78 -18.19 12.45
CA SER A 3 4.89 -17.27 12.71
C SER A 3 5.01 -16.25 11.56
N MET A 4 5.50 -15.05 11.86
CA MET A 4 5.72 -14.01 10.83
C MET A 4 6.59 -14.52 9.66
N THR A 5 7.58 -15.34 9.98
CA THR A 5 8.49 -15.97 9.01
C THR A 5 7.79 -17.01 8.12
N GLU A 6 6.74 -17.67 8.61
CA GLU A 6 5.92 -18.56 7.79
C GLU A 6 5.02 -17.76 6.85
N LEU A 7 4.40 -16.69 7.35
CA LEU A 7 3.52 -15.85 6.56
C LEU A 7 4.24 -15.14 5.40
N LEU A 8 5.46 -14.63 5.63
CA LEU A 8 6.30 -14.07 4.56
C LEU A 8 6.78 -15.13 3.55
N ARG A 9 6.81 -16.41 3.94
CA ARG A 9 7.11 -17.55 3.06
C ARG A 9 5.86 -18.15 2.42
N HIS A 10 4.68 -17.60 2.69
CA HIS A 10 3.45 -18.04 2.08
C HIS A 10 3.57 -17.95 0.53
N PRO A 11 3.20 -19.00 -0.23
CA PRO A 11 3.42 -19.02 -1.68
C PRO A 11 2.81 -17.83 -2.42
N LEU A 12 1.62 -17.37 -2.00
CA LEU A 12 0.96 -16.18 -2.55
C LEU A 12 1.83 -14.92 -2.38
N VAL A 13 2.46 -14.74 -1.23
CA VAL A 13 3.28 -13.57 -0.91
C VAL A 13 4.58 -13.61 -1.73
N GLN A 14 5.22 -14.77 -1.85
CA GLN A 14 6.43 -14.93 -2.67
C GLN A 14 6.16 -14.72 -4.17
N ALA A 15 5.01 -15.20 -4.66
CA ALA A 15 4.58 -14.96 -6.03
C ALA A 15 4.36 -13.47 -6.31
N ALA A 16 3.63 -12.78 -5.43
CA ALA A 16 3.39 -11.34 -5.52
C ALA A 16 4.69 -10.52 -5.46
N GLN A 17 5.59 -10.84 -4.52
CA GLN A 17 6.90 -10.21 -4.39
C GLN A 17 7.73 -10.33 -5.67
N SER A 18 7.88 -11.56 -6.18
CA SER A 18 8.68 -11.83 -7.37
C SER A 18 8.10 -11.14 -8.60
N TYR A 19 6.77 -11.16 -8.73
CA TYR A 19 6.05 -10.53 -9.82
C TYR A 19 6.20 -9.00 -9.80
N ALA A 20 5.88 -8.34 -8.68
CA ALA A 20 5.91 -6.89 -8.57
C ALA A 20 7.34 -6.34 -8.73
N THR A 21 8.33 -6.99 -8.09
CA THR A 21 9.74 -6.59 -8.20
C THR A 21 10.20 -6.58 -9.66
N ARG A 22 9.85 -7.62 -10.42
CA ARG A 22 10.17 -7.70 -11.85
C ARG A 22 9.41 -6.66 -12.67
N ALA A 23 8.11 -6.51 -12.46
CA ALA A 23 7.28 -5.57 -13.22
C ALA A 23 7.79 -4.12 -13.10
N HIS A 24 8.13 -3.67 -11.88
CA HIS A 24 8.69 -2.32 -11.68
C HIS A 24 10.11 -2.18 -12.23
N ALA A 25 10.93 -3.24 -12.18
CA ALA A 25 12.27 -3.21 -12.78
C ALA A 25 12.21 -3.09 -14.31
N GLU A 26 11.29 -3.79 -14.97
CA GLU A 26 11.11 -3.77 -16.42
C GLU A 26 10.64 -2.40 -16.95
N THR A 27 9.98 -1.59 -16.10
CA THR A 27 9.58 -0.22 -16.45
C THR A 27 10.58 0.86 -16.03
N ASN A 28 11.72 0.47 -15.44
CA ASN A 28 12.66 1.38 -14.79
C ASN A 28 11.98 2.33 -13.79
N HIS A 29 10.93 1.86 -13.11
CA HIS A 29 10.29 2.65 -12.06
C HIS A 29 11.22 2.69 -10.84
N LEU A 30 11.55 3.90 -10.38
CA LEU A 30 12.45 4.14 -9.25
C LEU A 30 11.73 4.88 -8.13
N TYR A 31 12.16 4.65 -6.90
CA TYR A 31 11.74 5.39 -5.71
C TYR A 31 12.94 6.14 -5.14
N ASP A 32 12.95 7.47 -5.28
CA ASP A 32 14.07 8.34 -4.88
C ASP A 32 15.44 7.84 -5.40
N GLY A 33 15.48 7.47 -6.68
CA GLY A 33 16.68 6.95 -7.36
C GLY A 33 17.04 5.49 -7.03
N ARG A 34 16.25 4.78 -6.22
CA ARG A 34 16.43 3.37 -5.86
C ARG A 34 15.44 2.47 -6.63
N PRO A 35 15.70 1.16 -6.77
CA PRO A 35 14.70 0.25 -7.31
C PRO A 35 13.37 0.38 -6.56
N TYR A 36 12.24 0.45 -7.28
CA TYR A 36 10.93 0.65 -6.64
C TYR A 36 10.57 -0.43 -5.60
N ALA A 37 11.15 -1.63 -5.73
CA ALA A 37 11.01 -2.70 -4.74
C ALA A 37 11.41 -2.27 -3.32
N SER A 38 12.25 -1.24 -3.16
CA SER A 38 12.54 -0.63 -1.85
C SER A 38 11.32 0.04 -1.21
N HIS A 39 10.44 0.69 -2.00
CA HIS A 39 9.16 1.19 -1.49
C HIS A 39 8.24 0.04 -1.12
N LEU A 40 8.07 -0.94 -2.02
CA LEU A 40 7.21 -2.10 -1.77
C LEU A 40 7.61 -2.86 -0.49
N SER A 41 8.91 -3.03 -0.23
CA SER A 41 9.37 -3.66 1.01
C SER A 41 9.02 -2.83 2.25
N MET A 42 9.13 -1.51 2.21
CA MET A 42 8.72 -0.64 3.33
C MET A 42 7.20 -0.72 3.59
N VAL A 43 6.38 -0.85 2.54
CA VAL A 43 4.92 -1.06 2.71
C VAL A 43 4.63 -2.41 3.37
N VAL A 44 5.36 -3.46 2.97
CA VAL A 44 5.25 -4.79 3.57
C VAL A 44 5.71 -4.79 5.03
N GLU A 45 6.78 -4.08 5.37
CA GLU A 45 7.22 -3.89 6.76
C GLU A 45 6.12 -3.24 7.60
N ARG A 46 5.44 -2.20 7.08
CA ARG A 46 4.26 -1.60 7.74
C ARG A 46 3.09 -2.57 7.84
N ALA A 47 2.84 -3.38 6.82
CA ALA A 47 1.80 -4.40 6.88
C ALA A 47 2.09 -5.38 8.03
N VAL A 48 3.31 -5.91 8.09
CA VAL A 48 3.80 -6.82 9.15
C VAL A 48 3.58 -6.27 10.55
N GLU A 49 3.82 -4.98 10.77
CA GLU A 49 3.61 -4.31 12.07
C GLU A 49 2.14 -4.33 12.55
N PHE A 50 1.17 -4.33 11.62
CA PHE A 50 -0.26 -4.15 11.93
C PHE A 50 -1.16 -5.32 11.50
N LEU A 51 -0.59 -6.43 11.03
CA LEU A 51 -1.35 -7.61 10.56
C LEU A 51 -2.32 -8.18 11.60
N HIS A 52 -2.08 -7.96 12.90
CA HIS A 52 -2.99 -8.40 13.96
C HIS A 52 -4.37 -7.73 13.91
N LEU A 53 -4.50 -6.60 13.20
CA LEU A 53 -5.78 -5.90 12.96
C LEU A 53 -6.64 -6.55 11.87
N LEU A 54 -6.06 -7.50 11.13
CA LEU A 54 -6.74 -8.29 10.11
C LEU A 54 -7.03 -9.71 10.59
N ASP A 55 -8.11 -10.27 10.05
CA ASP A 55 -8.46 -11.68 10.20
C ASP A 55 -7.35 -12.56 9.61
N GLU A 56 -7.09 -13.72 10.21
CA GLU A 56 -5.95 -14.57 9.82
C GLU A 56 -5.96 -14.94 8.33
N ALA A 57 -7.15 -15.16 7.76
CA ALA A 57 -7.34 -15.51 6.36
C ALA A 57 -6.93 -14.37 5.38
N ASP A 58 -6.99 -13.11 5.83
CA ASP A 58 -6.70 -11.94 5.01
C ASP A 58 -5.23 -11.55 5.03
N ARG A 59 -4.45 -12.03 6.01
CA ARG A 59 -3.05 -11.61 6.20
C ARG A 59 -2.15 -11.94 5.00
N PRO A 60 -2.22 -13.13 4.37
CA PRO A 60 -1.46 -13.40 3.14
C PRO A 60 -1.88 -12.48 1.99
N ILE A 61 -3.16 -12.13 1.91
CA ILE A 61 -3.72 -11.24 0.87
C ILE A 61 -3.22 -9.82 1.08
N ALA A 62 -3.19 -9.33 2.33
CA ALA A 62 -2.68 -8.00 2.66
C ALA A 62 -1.19 -7.85 2.32
N LEU A 63 -0.37 -8.85 2.66
CA LEU A 63 1.06 -8.84 2.32
C LEU A 63 1.30 -8.93 0.81
N ALA A 64 0.55 -9.78 0.11
CA ALA A 64 0.63 -9.85 -1.35
C ALA A 64 0.13 -8.56 -2.01
N GLY A 65 -0.95 -7.98 -1.51
CA GLY A 65 -1.51 -6.69 -1.92
C GLY A 65 -0.52 -5.54 -1.74
N ALA A 66 0.21 -5.50 -0.63
CA ALA A 66 1.28 -4.54 -0.39
C ALA A 66 2.39 -4.63 -1.45
N TRP A 67 2.73 -5.82 -1.95
CA TRP A 67 3.67 -5.96 -3.07
C TRP A 67 3.11 -5.43 -4.38
N VAL A 68 1.82 -5.65 -4.69
CA VAL A 68 1.27 -5.37 -6.01
C VAL A 68 0.53 -4.04 -6.13
N HIS A 69 0.36 -3.27 -5.05
CA HIS A 69 -0.56 -2.13 -5.00
C HIS A 69 -0.34 -1.07 -6.11
N ASP A 70 0.91 -0.83 -6.51
CA ASP A 70 1.25 0.15 -7.57
C ASP A 70 1.48 -0.48 -8.94
N THR A 71 1.34 -1.80 -9.09
CA THR A 71 1.73 -2.48 -10.35
C THR A 71 0.84 -2.09 -11.53
N ILE A 72 -0.46 -1.88 -11.28
CA ILE A 72 -1.40 -1.45 -12.31
C ILE A 72 -1.20 0.03 -12.66
N GLU A 73 -0.91 0.87 -11.66
CA GLU A 73 -0.71 2.32 -11.86
C GLU A 73 0.62 2.61 -12.57
N ASP A 74 1.71 1.98 -12.13
CA ASP A 74 3.06 2.43 -12.48
C ASP A 74 3.96 1.35 -13.13
N ALA A 75 3.51 0.10 -13.20
CA ALA A 75 4.31 -1.00 -13.75
C ALA A 75 3.73 -1.61 -15.04
N ARG A 76 2.81 -0.90 -15.73
CA ARG A 76 2.17 -1.34 -17.00
C ARG A 76 1.46 -2.69 -16.90
N GLN A 77 0.99 -3.07 -15.72
CA GLN A 77 0.23 -4.30 -15.52
C GLN A 77 -1.28 -4.01 -15.61
N THR A 78 -2.06 -5.03 -15.95
CA THR A 78 -3.52 -4.97 -15.87
C THR A 78 -4.03 -5.79 -14.68
N TYR A 79 -5.30 -5.60 -14.31
CA TYR A 79 -5.99 -6.44 -13.32
C TYR A 79 -5.80 -7.94 -13.61
N ASN A 80 -5.96 -8.34 -14.89
CA ASN A 80 -5.86 -9.74 -15.28
C ASN A 80 -4.42 -10.28 -15.18
N ASP A 81 -3.41 -9.44 -15.39
CA ASP A 81 -2.00 -9.84 -15.22
C ASP A 81 -1.71 -10.10 -13.74
N VAL A 82 -2.14 -9.20 -12.84
CA VAL A 82 -2.01 -9.38 -11.39
C VAL A 82 -2.76 -10.63 -10.93
N LYS A 83 -4.00 -10.82 -11.38
CA LYS A 83 -4.82 -11.99 -11.05
C LYS A 83 -4.16 -13.30 -11.48
N LYS A 84 -3.57 -13.32 -12.67
CA LYS A 84 -2.86 -14.49 -13.20
C LYS A 84 -1.56 -14.79 -12.44
N ALA A 85 -0.83 -13.75 -12.04
CA ALA A 85 0.41 -13.90 -11.29
C ALA A 85 0.19 -14.24 -9.81
N THR A 86 -0.97 -13.90 -9.27
CA THR A 86 -1.32 -14.06 -7.85
C THR A 86 -2.66 -14.80 -7.71
N ASN A 87 -3.74 -14.10 -7.37
CA ASN A 87 -5.11 -14.59 -7.38
C ASN A 87 -6.09 -13.40 -7.51
N GLU A 88 -7.39 -13.70 -7.52
CA GLU A 88 -8.44 -12.68 -7.63
C GLU A 88 -8.43 -11.69 -6.46
N ALA A 89 -8.34 -12.16 -5.22
CA ALA A 89 -8.39 -11.30 -4.04
C ALA A 89 -7.24 -10.27 -4.03
N VAL A 90 -6.04 -10.66 -4.44
CA VAL A 90 -4.89 -9.75 -4.55
C VAL A 90 -5.06 -8.76 -5.72
N ALA A 91 -5.66 -9.19 -6.83
CA ALA A 91 -5.96 -8.31 -7.95
C ALA A 91 -7.04 -7.25 -7.60
N GLU A 92 -8.04 -7.62 -6.81
CA GLU A 92 -9.04 -6.67 -6.28
C GLU A 92 -8.37 -5.60 -5.41
N VAL A 93 -7.43 -5.98 -4.55
CA VAL A 93 -6.65 -5.00 -3.75
C VAL A 93 -5.84 -4.07 -4.64
N ALA A 94 -5.07 -4.60 -5.61
CA ALA A 94 -4.29 -3.78 -6.52
C ALA A 94 -5.17 -2.80 -7.32
N PHE A 95 -6.34 -3.25 -7.77
CA PHE A 95 -7.27 -2.45 -8.53
C PHE A 95 -7.93 -1.35 -7.70
N ALA A 96 -8.38 -1.67 -6.49
CA ALA A 96 -8.94 -0.68 -5.57
C ALA A 96 -7.93 0.42 -5.21
N LEU A 97 -6.63 0.11 -5.24
CA LEU A 97 -5.56 1.04 -4.90
C LEU A 97 -5.00 1.82 -6.09
N THR A 98 -5.40 1.48 -7.32
CA THR A 98 -5.04 2.20 -8.53
C THR A 98 -5.83 3.51 -8.62
N ASN A 99 -5.13 4.64 -8.72
CA ASN A 99 -5.78 5.93 -8.81
C ASN A 99 -6.66 6.13 -10.06
N GLU A 100 -7.65 7.01 -9.96
CA GLU A 100 -8.43 7.46 -11.11
C GLU A 100 -7.59 8.39 -12.03
N LYS A 101 -8.05 8.58 -13.27
CA LYS A 101 -7.42 9.56 -14.17
C LYS A 101 -7.65 10.98 -13.67
N GLY A 102 -6.59 11.77 -13.60
CA GLY A 102 -6.65 13.16 -13.13
C GLY A 102 -5.33 13.90 -13.36
N ARG A 103 -5.42 15.22 -13.50
CA ARG A 103 -4.25 16.11 -13.72
C ARG A 103 -3.49 16.35 -12.42
N THR A 104 -4.17 16.31 -11.29
CA THR A 104 -3.60 16.56 -9.94
C THR A 104 -3.75 15.34 -9.04
N ARG A 105 -2.95 15.26 -7.97
CA ARG A 105 -3.08 14.21 -6.93
C ARG A 105 -4.51 14.15 -6.38
N LYS A 106 -5.12 15.32 -6.15
CA LYS A 106 -6.49 15.45 -5.64
C LYS A 106 -7.54 14.97 -6.65
N GLU A 107 -7.35 15.22 -7.94
CA GLU A 107 -8.25 14.71 -8.98
C GLU A 107 -8.16 13.17 -9.13
N ARG A 108 -6.96 12.63 -8.95
CA ARG A 108 -6.69 11.19 -8.99
C ARG A 108 -7.25 10.43 -7.79
N ALA A 109 -7.09 11.00 -6.58
CA ALA A 109 -7.64 10.47 -5.34
C ALA A 109 -9.01 11.09 -5.02
N ASN A 110 -9.98 10.88 -5.90
CA ASN A 110 -11.33 11.45 -5.78
C ASN A 110 -12.27 10.58 -4.92
N ALA A 111 -13.55 10.99 -4.79
CA ALA A 111 -14.54 10.28 -3.97
C ALA A 111 -14.75 8.82 -4.40
N ARG A 112 -14.74 8.53 -5.71
CA ARG A 112 -14.92 7.18 -6.26
C ARG A 112 -13.73 6.28 -5.93
N TYR A 113 -12.51 6.82 -6.02
CA TYR A 113 -11.30 6.11 -5.62
C TYR A 113 -11.39 5.65 -4.16
N TYR A 114 -11.71 6.59 -3.25
CA TYR A 114 -11.84 6.24 -1.82
C TYR A 114 -13.06 5.36 -1.52
N GLU A 115 -14.13 5.43 -2.30
CA GLU A 115 -15.26 4.48 -2.20
C GLU A 115 -14.84 3.06 -2.52
N GLY A 116 -14.07 2.85 -3.59
CA GLY A 116 -13.52 1.54 -3.94
C GLY A 116 -12.61 0.98 -2.84
N ILE A 117 -11.78 1.83 -2.23
CA ILE A 117 -10.91 1.41 -1.12
C ILE A 117 -11.74 1.00 0.11
N ARG A 118 -12.74 1.79 0.50
CA ARG A 118 -13.59 1.49 1.67
C ARG A 118 -14.42 0.21 1.51
N ALA A 119 -14.65 -0.24 0.27
CA ALA A 119 -15.36 -1.49 0.02
C ALA A 119 -14.52 -2.74 0.37
N SER A 120 -13.23 -2.59 0.71
CA SER A 120 -12.34 -3.66 1.11
C SER A 120 -11.48 -3.26 2.31
N ASP A 121 -11.66 -3.96 3.44
CA ASP A 121 -10.84 -3.77 4.64
C ASP A 121 -9.35 -4.00 4.34
N VAL A 122 -9.03 -4.99 3.50
CA VAL A 122 -7.65 -5.29 3.09
C VAL A 122 -7.08 -4.16 2.23
N ALA A 123 -7.84 -3.60 1.28
CA ALA A 123 -7.38 -2.46 0.49
C ALA A 123 -7.18 -1.22 1.37
N THR A 124 -8.13 -0.93 2.27
CA THR A 124 -8.01 0.17 3.24
C THR A 124 -6.75 0.02 4.08
N PHE A 125 -6.51 -1.18 4.63
CA PHE A 125 -5.30 -1.51 5.39
C PHE A 125 -4.03 -1.24 4.59
N VAL A 126 -3.91 -1.80 3.38
CA VAL A 126 -2.73 -1.63 2.52
C VAL A 126 -2.54 -0.15 2.15
N LYS A 127 -3.61 0.63 1.94
CA LYS A 127 -3.48 2.06 1.64
C LYS A 127 -2.90 2.86 2.81
N ILE A 128 -3.26 2.50 4.03
CA ILE A 128 -2.71 3.14 5.23
C ILE A 128 -1.24 2.72 5.41
N CYS A 129 -0.88 1.46 5.15
CA CYS A 129 0.51 1.00 5.12
C CYS A 129 1.37 1.77 4.09
N ASP A 130 0.86 1.96 2.88
CA ASP A 130 1.49 2.77 1.83
C ASP A 130 1.76 4.20 2.34
N ARG A 131 0.74 4.83 2.96
CA ARG A 131 0.90 6.17 3.53
C ARG A 131 1.93 6.22 4.67
N LEU A 132 1.95 5.24 5.57
CA LEU A 132 2.91 5.11 6.66
C LEU A 132 4.34 4.95 6.14
N ALA A 133 4.56 4.09 5.14
CA ALA A 133 5.86 3.89 4.52
C ALA A 133 6.38 5.18 3.88
N ASN A 134 5.53 5.83 3.08
CA ASN A 134 5.85 7.09 2.42
C ASN A 134 6.15 8.24 3.40
N ALA A 135 5.34 8.40 4.45
CA ALA A 135 5.56 9.39 5.49
C ALA A 135 6.84 9.09 6.29
N GLY A 136 7.10 7.82 6.60
CA GLY A 136 8.26 7.37 7.36
C GLY A 136 9.56 7.62 6.61
N TYR A 137 9.58 7.25 5.33
CA TYR A 137 10.70 7.54 4.45
C TYR A 137 10.93 9.04 4.31
N SER A 138 9.86 9.83 4.12
CA SER A 138 9.96 11.28 3.97
C SER A 138 10.51 11.96 5.23
N ALA A 139 10.14 11.48 6.42
CA ALA A 139 10.68 11.96 7.68
C ALA A 139 12.18 11.61 7.83
N ALA A 140 12.56 10.35 7.56
CA ALA A 140 13.94 9.89 7.68
C ALA A 140 14.89 10.63 6.72
N THR A 141 14.41 10.97 5.52
CA THR A 141 15.18 11.65 4.47
C THR A 141 15.06 13.17 4.47
N ARG A 142 14.26 13.74 5.40
CA ARG A 142 13.90 15.17 5.41
C ARG A 142 13.32 15.66 4.08
N SER A 143 12.56 14.81 3.41
CA SER A 143 11.91 15.13 2.14
C SER A 143 10.78 16.14 2.34
N ARG A 144 10.66 17.07 1.40
CA ARG A 144 9.52 18.02 1.33
C ARG A 144 8.15 17.33 1.29
N MET A 145 8.11 16.06 0.86
CA MET A 145 6.87 15.28 0.79
C MET A 145 6.20 15.11 2.15
N LEU A 146 6.96 15.18 3.26
CA LEU A 146 6.37 15.10 4.60
C LEU A 146 5.37 16.25 4.86
N ALA A 147 5.69 17.46 4.40
CA ALA A 147 4.79 18.61 4.51
C ALA A 147 3.52 18.43 3.66
N VAL A 148 3.65 17.82 2.48
CA VAL A 148 2.50 17.47 1.63
C VAL A 148 1.60 16.46 2.33
N TYR A 149 2.18 15.40 2.92
CA TYR A 149 1.39 14.40 3.65
C TYR A 149 0.69 14.98 4.88
N ARG A 150 1.31 15.93 5.61
CA ARG A 150 0.64 16.67 6.69
C ARG A 150 -0.57 17.45 6.19
N GLN A 151 -0.43 18.13 5.06
CA GLN A 151 -1.50 18.91 4.47
C GLN A 151 -2.65 18.01 3.97
N GLU A 152 -2.33 16.85 3.38
CA GLU A 152 -3.32 15.88 2.91
C GLU A 152 -3.98 15.08 4.06
N GLN A 153 -3.40 15.07 5.26
CA GLN A 153 -3.82 14.19 6.36
C GLN A 153 -5.29 14.34 6.78
N PRO A 154 -5.86 15.55 6.96
CA PRO A 154 -7.26 15.68 7.35
C PRO A 154 -8.22 15.06 6.32
N ASP A 155 -8.00 15.32 5.02
CA ASP A 155 -8.82 14.78 3.93
C ASP A 155 -8.64 13.25 3.83
N PHE A 156 -7.40 12.76 3.94
CA PHE A 156 -7.10 11.33 3.89
C PHE A 156 -7.75 10.56 5.06
N ARG A 157 -7.66 11.09 6.27
CA ARG A 157 -8.30 10.52 7.47
C ARG A 157 -9.82 10.56 7.33
N ALA A 158 -10.41 11.67 6.92
CA ALA A 158 -11.85 11.76 6.69
C ALA A 158 -12.35 10.74 5.65
N ALA A 159 -11.53 10.41 4.66
CA ALA A 159 -11.90 9.50 3.59
C ALA A 159 -11.83 8.00 3.99
N LEU A 160 -10.93 7.61 4.89
CA LEU A 160 -10.62 6.19 5.15
C LEU A 160 -10.63 5.77 6.63
N TYR A 161 -10.89 6.68 7.57
CA TYR A 161 -10.89 6.33 8.99
C TYR A 161 -11.94 5.27 9.32
N SER A 162 -11.53 4.30 10.14
CA SER A 162 -12.39 3.33 10.80
C SER A 162 -11.78 2.94 12.13
N ASP A 163 -12.61 2.57 13.11
CA ASP A 163 -12.13 2.16 14.44
C ASP A 163 -11.25 0.90 14.37
N ARG A 164 -11.48 0.03 13.36
CA ARG A 164 -10.69 -1.18 13.12
C ARG A 164 -9.20 -0.89 12.95
N PHE A 165 -8.86 0.25 12.32
CA PHE A 165 -7.48 0.63 12.03
C PHE A 165 -6.99 1.82 12.86
N ALA A 166 -7.63 2.12 14.00
CA ALA A 166 -7.28 3.26 14.84
C ALA A 166 -5.78 3.31 15.21
N GLU A 167 -5.18 2.16 15.56
CA GLU A 167 -3.75 2.06 15.89
C GLU A 167 -2.83 2.56 14.75
N MET A 168 -3.21 2.29 13.49
CA MET A 168 -2.45 2.74 12.32
C MET A 168 -2.56 4.25 12.11
N TRP A 169 -3.74 4.82 12.39
CA TRP A 169 -3.97 6.27 12.34
C TRP A 169 -3.18 7.00 13.42
N ASP A 170 -3.16 6.48 14.64
CA ASP A 170 -2.36 7.02 15.74
C ASP A 170 -0.87 7.00 15.39
N ALA A 171 -0.39 5.90 14.80
CA ALA A 171 1.00 5.80 14.34
C ALA A 171 1.32 6.83 13.25
N LEU A 172 0.41 7.03 12.29
CA LEU A 172 0.58 8.01 11.23
C LEU A 172 0.57 9.45 11.76
N GLU A 173 -0.33 9.78 12.68
CA GLU A 173 -0.40 11.10 13.31
C GLU A 173 0.87 11.41 14.11
N GLN A 174 1.36 10.45 14.91
CA GLN A 174 2.63 10.60 15.63
C GLN A 174 3.81 10.79 14.68
N LEU A 175 3.86 10.03 13.59
CA LEU A 175 4.91 10.13 12.59
C LEU A 175 4.91 11.51 11.91
N LEU A 176 3.73 12.00 11.54
CA LEU A 176 3.56 13.30 10.95
C LEU A 176 3.84 14.43 11.95
N ALA A 177 3.71 14.24 13.26
CA ALA A 177 4.03 15.27 14.25
C ALA A 177 5.54 15.46 14.53
N ARG A 178 6.40 14.48 14.19
CA ARG A 178 7.81 14.39 14.63
C ARG A 178 8.84 15.19 13.82
N ALA A 179 8.44 16.14 12.96
CA ALA A 179 9.40 16.90 12.13
C ALA A 179 9.17 18.41 12.07
#